data_AF-A0A136A298-F1
#
_entry.id   AF-A0A136A298-F1
#
_cell.length_a   1.000
_cell.length_b   1.000
_cell.length_c   1.000
_cell.angle_alpha   90.00
_cell.angle_beta   90.00
_cell.angle_gamma   90.00
#
_symmetry.space_group_name_H-M   'P 1'
#
loop_
_entity.id
_entity.type
_entity.pdbx_description
1 polymer ?
#
loop_
_entity_poly.entity_id
_entity_poly.type
_entity_poly.pdbx_seq_one_letter_code
_entity_poly.pdbx_strand_id
1 'polypeptide(L)'
;MTEFVHHAEILAVDKQQNSLDLQLLVPENLYYFQGHFPAAPVLPGVVLTHWVFEYITQYFGKSALEFQGLSALKFQIIIRPGYLLNLKLTQVNETKYSFSFSSAHGQHASGKVLFE
;
A
#
# COMPACT_ATOMS: atom_id res chain seq x y z
N MET A 1 -21.12 14.71 11.26
CA MET A 1 -19.68 14.75 10.98
C MET A 1 -19.32 13.39 10.42
N THR A 2 -18.90 13.31 9.16
CA THR A 2 -18.46 12.03 8.58
C THR A 2 -17.15 11.66 9.25
N GLU A 3 -17.07 10.50 9.90
CA GLU A 3 -15.80 10.04 10.47
C GLU A 3 -14.87 9.66 9.31
N PHE A 4 -13.70 10.30 9.26
CA PHE A 4 -12.67 9.97 8.27
C PHE A 4 -11.93 8.70 8.70
N VAL A 5 -11.52 7.91 7.72
CA VAL A 5 -10.66 6.73 7.94
C VAL A 5 -9.24 6.98 7.41
N HIS A 6 -8.27 6.21 7.91
CA HIS A 6 -6.85 6.37 7.57
C HIS A 6 -6.25 5.15 6.83
N HIS A 7 -7.01 4.06 6.76
CA HIS A 7 -6.54 2.82 6.12
C HIS A 7 -7.51 2.37 5.04
N ALA A 8 -7.00 1.60 4.10
CA ALA A 8 -7.85 0.83 3.22
C ALA A 8 -8.63 -0.22 4.01
N GLU A 9 -9.84 -0.52 3.56
CA GLU A 9 -10.58 -1.67 4.07
C GLU A 9 -10.01 -2.93 3.43
N ILE A 10 -9.60 -3.90 4.28
CA ILE A 10 -9.07 -5.17 3.81
C ILE A 10 -10.25 -6.11 3.53
N LEU A 11 -10.46 -6.44 2.26
CA LEU A 11 -11.54 -7.31 1.80
C LEU A 11 -11.12 -8.79 1.77
N ALA A 12 -9.86 -9.06 1.49
CA ALA A 12 -9.30 -10.41 1.50
C ALA A 12 -7.82 -10.39 1.88
N VAL A 13 -7.38 -11.46 2.55
CA VAL A 13 -6.00 -11.71 2.96
C VAL A 13 -5.62 -13.11 2.50
N ASP A 14 -4.57 -13.22 1.68
CA ASP A 14 -3.91 -14.49 1.37
C ASP A 14 -2.43 -14.39 1.76
N LYS A 15 -2.11 -14.92 2.94
CA LYS A 15 -0.74 -14.97 3.46
C LYS A 15 -0.15 -16.36 3.22
N GLN A 16 0.92 -16.40 2.43
CA GLN A 16 1.77 -17.56 2.25
C GLN A 16 3.06 -17.40 3.05
N GLN A 17 4.00 -18.34 2.98
CA GLN A 17 5.27 -18.23 3.71
C GLN A 17 6.03 -16.94 3.34
N ASN A 18 6.27 -16.72 2.04
CA ASN A 18 7.12 -15.63 1.53
C ASN A 18 6.34 -14.57 0.73
N SER A 19 5.02 -14.64 0.68
CA SER A 19 4.19 -13.65 -0.02
C SER A 19 2.94 -13.31 0.76
N LEU A 20 2.38 -12.15 0.46
CA LEU A 20 1.10 -11.67 0.96
C LEU A 20 0.37 -10.99 -0.19
N ASP A 21 -0.82 -11.45 -0.49
CA ASP A 21 -1.73 -10.83 -1.43
C ASP A 21 -2.94 -10.28 -0.66
N LEU A 22 -3.20 -8.98 -0.80
CA LEU A 22 -4.33 -8.29 -0.17
C LEU A 22 -5.26 -7.71 -1.23
N GLN A 23 -6.57 -7.87 -1.03
CA GLN A 23 -7.59 -7.07 -1.71
C GLN A 23 -8.01 -5.92 -0.79
N LEU A 24 -7.89 -4.70 -1.30
CA LEU A 24 -8.07 -3.47 -0.54
C LEU A 24 -9.12 -2.59 -1.22
N LEU A 25 -10.16 -2.18 -0.49
CA LEU A 25 -11.04 -1.10 -0.92
C LEU A 25 -10.48 0.23 -0.40
N VAL A 26 -10.27 1.18 -1.30
CA VAL A 26 -9.88 2.55 -0.95
C VAL A 26 -11.13 3.33 -0.57
N PRO A 27 -11.36 3.64 0.72
CA PRO A 27 -12.62 4.24 1.16
C PRO A 27 -12.77 5.66 0.62
N GLU A 28 -14.00 6.06 0.27
CA GLU A 28 -14.22 7.43 -0.24
C GLU A 28 -13.96 8.51 0.80
N ASN A 29 -14.16 8.19 2.08
CA ASN A 29 -13.91 9.03 3.24
C ASN A 29 -12.49 8.88 3.81
N LEU A 30 -11.50 8.48 3.00
CA LEU A 30 -10.12 8.46 3.43
C LEU A 30 -9.63 9.89 3.69
N TYR A 31 -9.07 10.14 4.88
CA TYR A 31 -8.61 11.47 5.31
C TYR A 31 -7.66 12.12 4.29
N TYR A 32 -6.80 11.33 3.66
CA TYR A 32 -5.75 11.82 2.77
C TYR A 32 -6.25 12.39 1.43
N PHE A 33 -7.53 12.24 1.09
CA PHE A 33 -8.10 12.92 -0.07
C PHE A 33 -8.41 14.40 0.21
N GLN A 34 -8.47 14.82 1.47
CA GLN A 34 -8.69 16.20 1.84
C GLN A 34 -7.56 17.07 1.30
N GLY A 35 -7.87 17.94 0.34
CA GLY A 35 -6.90 18.83 -0.30
C GLY A 35 -5.98 18.18 -1.33
N HIS A 36 -6.15 16.88 -1.66
CA HIS A 36 -5.26 16.16 -2.58
C HIS A 36 -6.04 15.36 -3.64
N PHE A 37 -6.59 16.00 -4.68
CA PHE A 37 -6.73 17.44 -4.90
C PHE A 37 -8.22 17.83 -4.84
N PRO A 38 -8.60 19.07 -4.49
CA PRO A 38 -10.00 19.44 -4.25
C PRO A 38 -10.98 19.05 -5.36
N ALA A 39 -10.57 19.14 -6.64
CA ALA A 39 -11.42 18.80 -7.79
C ALA A 39 -11.14 17.39 -8.37
N ALA A 40 -10.07 16.73 -7.92
CA ALA A 40 -9.62 15.44 -8.44
C ALA A 40 -8.86 14.68 -7.33
N PRO A 41 -9.57 14.08 -6.36
CA PRO A 41 -8.95 13.36 -5.27
C PRO A 41 -8.14 12.17 -5.79
N VAL A 42 -6.88 12.09 -5.35
CA VAL A 42 -5.91 11.06 -5.72
C VAL A 42 -5.19 10.62 -4.46
N LEU A 43 -5.00 9.31 -4.31
CA LEU A 43 -4.32 8.76 -3.14
C LEU A 43 -2.83 9.13 -3.20
N PRO A 44 -2.28 9.83 -2.19
CA PRO A 44 -0.88 10.22 -2.22
C PRO A 44 0.05 9.00 -2.20
N GLY A 45 1.15 9.07 -2.96
CA GLY A 45 2.12 7.97 -3.02
C GLY A 45 2.73 7.61 -1.66
N VAL A 46 2.87 8.59 -0.76
CA VAL A 46 3.37 8.36 0.62
C VAL A 46 2.43 7.47 1.43
N VAL A 47 1.12 7.56 1.21
CA VAL A 47 0.12 6.72 1.90
C VAL A 47 0.25 5.27 1.45
N LEU A 48 0.44 5.03 0.15
CA LEU A 48 0.69 3.68 -0.38
C LEU A 48 1.94 3.05 0.23
N THR A 49 3.02 3.82 0.33
CA THR A 49 4.27 3.32 0.92
C THR A 49 4.15 3.10 2.43
N HIS A 50 3.35 3.90 3.11
CA HIS A 50 3.05 3.73 4.53
C HIS A 50 2.28 2.44 4.77
N TRP A 51 1.21 2.18 4.01
CA TRP A 51 0.47 0.92 4.11
C TRP A 51 1.33 -0.30 3.81
N VAL A 52 2.19 -0.23 2.78
CA VAL A 52 3.15 -1.32 2.50
C VAL A 52 4.03 -1.61 3.70
N PHE A 53 4.56 -0.58 4.34
CA PHE A 53 5.38 -0.74 5.53
C PHE A 53 4.58 -1.38 6.68
N GLU A 54 3.39 -0.88 6.99
CA GLU A 54 2.51 -1.43 8.03
C GLU A 54 2.15 -2.90 7.77
N TYR A 55 1.85 -3.27 6.52
CA TYR A 55 1.54 -4.65 6.20
C TYR A 55 2.77 -5.57 6.27
N ILE A 56 3.97 -5.08 5.95
CA ILE A 56 5.18 -5.88 6.14
C ILE A 56 5.44 -6.12 7.64
N THR A 57 5.34 -5.08 8.47
CA THR A 57 5.55 -5.22 9.92
C THR A 57 4.50 -6.13 10.54
N GLN A 58 3.22 -5.98 10.16
CA GLN A 58 2.10 -6.77 10.67
C GLN A 58 2.19 -8.26 10.28
N TYR A 59 2.45 -8.57 9.01
CA TYR A 59 2.30 -9.94 8.49
C TYR A 59 3.62 -10.71 8.35
N PHE A 60 4.76 -10.02 8.34
CA PHE A 60 6.09 -10.66 8.28
C PHE A 60 6.89 -10.46 9.56
N GLY A 61 6.33 -9.78 10.58
CA GLY A 61 6.95 -9.61 11.89
C GLY A 61 8.20 -8.72 11.88
N LYS A 62 8.40 -7.91 10.84
CA LYS A 62 9.52 -6.97 10.76
C LYS A 62 9.34 -5.81 11.72
N SER A 63 10.44 -5.36 12.32
CA SER A 63 10.41 -4.22 13.22
C SER A 63 10.46 -2.90 12.46
N ALA A 64 9.77 -1.90 12.98
CA ALA A 64 9.90 -0.53 12.49
C ALA A 64 11.33 0.02 12.64
N LEU A 65 12.07 -0.46 13.65
CA LEU A 65 13.45 -0.05 13.91
C LEU A 65 14.44 -0.59 12.89
N GLU A 66 14.07 -1.67 12.20
CA GLU A 66 14.90 -2.29 11.15
C GLU A 66 14.69 -1.60 9.81
N PHE A 67 13.74 -0.67 9.65
CA PHE A 67 13.48 -0.05 8.36
C PHE A 67 14.65 0.81 7.88
N GLN A 68 15.17 0.48 6.70
CA GLN A 68 16.30 1.18 6.09
C GLN A 68 15.86 2.11 4.94
N GLY A 69 14.78 1.77 4.25
CA GLY A 69 14.25 2.66 3.21
C GLY A 69 13.50 1.96 2.09
N LEU A 70 13.20 2.77 1.07
CA LEU A 70 12.55 2.33 -0.16
C LEU A 70 13.51 2.46 -1.33
N SER A 71 13.43 1.52 -2.28
CA SER A 71 14.21 1.59 -3.52
C SER A 71 13.37 1.17 -4.72
N ALA A 72 13.79 1.59 -5.92
CA ALA A 72 13.10 1.29 -7.18
C ALA A 72 11.60 1.67 -7.18
N LEU A 73 11.23 2.73 -6.46
CA LEU A 73 9.87 3.20 -6.32
C LEU A 73 9.37 3.82 -7.63
N LYS A 74 8.21 3.37 -8.10
CA LYS A 74 7.54 3.88 -9.30
C LYS A 74 6.06 4.10 -9.00
N PHE A 75 5.55 5.26 -9.39
CA PHE A 75 4.12 5.58 -9.40
C PHE A 75 3.70 5.81 -10.86
N GLN A 76 2.78 5.00 -11.37
CA GLN A 76 2.46 4.92 -12.79
C GLN A 76 1.02 5.38 -13.08
N ILE A 77 0.05 4.87 -12.32
CA ILE A 77 -1.37 5.17 -12.51
C ILE A 77 -1.94 5.69 -11.20
N ILE A 78 -2.68 6.80 -11.28
CA ILE A 78 -3.35 7.40 -10.12
C ILE A 78 -4.41 6.46 -9.53
N ILE A 79 -4.61 6.54 -8.23
CA ILE A 79 -5.66 5.82 -7.50
C ILE A 79 -6.68 6.84 -7.02
N ARG A 80 -7.95 6.59 -7.31
CA ARG A 80 -9.06 7.46 -6.91
C ARG A 80 -9.86 6.84 -5.75
N PRO A 81 -10.66 7.63 -5.05
CA PRO A 81 -11.64 7.12 -4.08
C PRO A 81 -12.47 5.97 -4.66
N GLY A 82 -12.77 4.95 -3.84
CA GLY A 82 -13.59 3.79 -4.21
C GLY A 82 -12.86 2.71 -5.03
N TYR A 83 -11.58 2.90 -5.36
CA TYR A 83 -10.84 1.89 -6.13
C TYR A 83 -10.63 0.60 -5.33
N LEU A 84 -10.75 -0.53 -6.03
CA LEU A 84 -10.33 -1.84 -5.55
C LEU A 84 -8.89 -2.11 -6.00
N LEU A 85 -8.00 -2.25 -5.02
CA LEU A 85 -6.59 -2.53 -5.25
C LEU A 85 -6.25 -3.96 -4.87
N ASN A 86 -5.36 -4.56 -5.66
CA ASN A 86 -4.61 -5.74 -5.28
C ASN A 86 -3.20 -5.30 -4.90
N LEU A 87 -2.83 -5.52 -3.63
CA LEU A 87 -1.45 -5.37 -3.17
C LEU A 87 -0.81 -6.75 -3.11
N LYS A 88 0.29 -6.92 -3.85
CA LYS A 88 1.17 -8.07 -3.73
C LYS A 88 2.46 -7.68 -3.05
N LEU A 89 2.78 -8.38 -1.97
CA LEU A 89 4.06 -8.31 -1.26
C LEU A 89 4.78 -9.64 -1.41
N THR A 90 6.09 -9.59 -1.64
CA THR A 90 6.94 -10.79 -1.75
C THR A 90 8.24 -10.54 -1.03
N GLN A 91 8.56 -11.42 -0.09
CA GLN A 91 9.86 -11.48 0.56
C GLN A 91 10.88 -12.01 -0.45
N VAL A 92 11.76 -11.12 -0.90
CA VAL A 92 12.85 -11.44 -1.86
C VAL A 92 13.99 -12.13 -1.12
N ASN A 93 14.27 -11.67 0.10
CA ASN A 93 15.16 -12.31 1.07
C ASN A 93 14.81 -11.80 2.48
N GLU A 94 15.60 -12.16 3.49
CA GLU A 94 15.33 -11.81 4.90
C GLU A 94 15.19 -10.29 5.15
N THR A 95 15.84 -9.46 4.34
CA THR A 95 15.93 -8.00 4.55
C THR A 95 15.25 -7.19 3.43
N LYS A 96 14.59 -7.85 2.47
CA LYS A 96 14.08 -7.17 1.27
C LYS A 96 12.74 -7.72 0.83
N TYR A 97 11.82 -6.79 0.60
CA TYR A 97 10.48 -7.09 0.12
C TYR A 97 10.20 -6.30 -1.15
N SER A 98 9.63 -6.92 -2.17
CA SER A 98 9.06 -6.19 -3.30
C SER A 98 7.56 -6.03 -3.12
N PHE A 99 7.02 -4.90 -3.56
CA PHE A 99 5.59 -4.65 -3.56
C PHE A 99 5.08 -4.19 -4.92
N SER A 100 3.82 -4.48 -5.22
CA SER A 100 3.08 -3.92 -6.35
C SER A 100 1.62 -3.71 -6.00
N PHE A 101 1.11 -2.52 -6.30
CA PHE A 101 -0.31 -2.19 -6.29
C PHE A 101 -0.84 -2.21 -7.72
N SER A 102 -1.96 -2.89 -7.94
CA SER A 102 -2.65 -2.95 -9.23
C SER A 102 -4.17 -2.93 -9.06
N SER A 103 -4.90 -2.60 -10.11
CA SER A 103 -6.36 -2.72 -10.17
C SER A 103 -6.79 -3.11 -11.59
N ALA A 104 -8.09 -3.10 -11.85
CA ALA A 104 -8.64 -3.18 -13.21
C ALA A 104 -8.09 -2.09 -14.16
N HIS A 105 -7.55 -1.00 -13.61
CA HIS A 105 -6.96 0.11 -14.38
C HIS A 105 -5.47 -0.10 -14.70
N GLY A 106 -4.85 -1.18 -14.22
CA GLY A 106 -3.43 -1.50 -14.42
C GLY A 106 -2.58 -1.33 -13.16
N GLN A 107 -1.26 -1.24 -13.33
CA GLN A 107 -0.31 -1.10 -12.24
C GLN A 107 -0.22 0.35 -11.75
N HIS A 108 -0.48 0.58 -10.47
CA HIS A 108 -0.49 1.90 -9.86
C HIS A 108 0.87 2.27 -9.28
N ALA A 109 1.44 1.37 -8.49
CA ALA A 109 2.70 1.60 -7.82
C ALA A 109 3.48 0.30 -7.63
N SER A 110 4.79 0.40 -7.56
CA SER A 110 5.66 -0.71 -7.20
C SER A 110 6.96 -0.22 -6.62
N GLY A 111 7.63 -1.07 -5.86
CA GLY A 111 8.96 -0.76 -5.35
C GLY A 111 9.50 -1.89 -4.50
N LYS A 112 10.57 -1.58 -3.77
CA LYS A 112 11.19 -2.48 -2.80
C LYS A 112 11.32 -1.77 -1.46
N VAL A 113 11.10 -2.52 -0.39
CA VAL A 113 11.33 -2.11 0.99
C VAL A 113 12.55 -2.84 1.52
N LEU A 114 13.44 -2.10 2.16
CA LEU A 114 14.67 -2.61 2.75
C LEU A 114 14.58 -2.52 4.27
N PHE A 115 14.97 -3.61 4.92
CA PHE A 115 15.15 -3.73 6.36
C PHE A 115 16.62 -4.08 6.66
N GLU A 116 17.05 -3.90 7.90
CA GLU A 116 18.32 -4.42 8.44
C GLU A 116 18.22 -5.91 8.79
#